data_AF-J9GM98-F1
#
_entry.id   AF-J9GM98-F1
#
_cell.length_a   1.000
_cell.length_b   1.000
_cell.length_c   1.000
_cell.angle_alpha   90.00
_cell.angle_beta   90.00
_cell.angle_gamma   90.00
#
_symmetry.space_group_name_H-M   'P 1'
#
loop_
_entity.id
_entity.type
_entity.pdbx_description
1 polymer ?
#
loop_
_entity_poly.entity_id
_entity_poly.type
_entity_poly.pdbx_seq_one_letter_code
_entity_poly.pdbx_strand_id
1 'polypeptide(L)'
;MIYKIDQKKMTVEQIWEYGKDRGHEWYSPVTSLTEYYDDKNSVFVYSATAGATYNFKTGAFESAPNPFINEFKWGAKEPSVEIQLESTSGYQAMPVDLKKAFGG
;
A
#
# COMPACT_ATOMS: atom_id res chain seq x y z
N MET A 1 2.64 7.36 -0.24
CA MET A 1 2.62 8.83 -0.06
C MET A 1 1.74 9.43 -1.14
N ILE A 2 1.13 10.60 -0.91
CA ILE A 2 0.29 11.30 -1.90
C ILE A 2 0.75 12.74 -2.01
N TYR A 3 0.85 13.22 -3.25
CA TYR A 3 1.28 14.56 -3.59
C TYR A 3 0.21 15.32 -4.36
N LYS A 4 0.12 16.62 -4.10
CA LYS A 4 -0.58 17.58 -4.92
C LYS A 4 0.44 18.34 -5.76
N ILE A 5 0.21 18.40 -7.08
CA ILE A 5 1.11 19.05 -8.03
C ILE A 5 0.38 20.25 -8.63
N ASP A 6 0.93 21.45 -8.46
CA ASP A 6 0.52 22.66 -9.20
C ASP A 6 1.47 22.84 -10.38
N GLN A 7 1.01 22.43 -11.56
CA GLN A 7 1.83 22.49 -12.78
C GLN A 7 2.09 23.92 -13.26
N LYS A 8 1.19 24.88 -12.98
CA LYS A 8 1.37 26.28 -13.40
C LYS A 8 2.43 26.98 -12.55
N LYS A 9 2.42 26.71 -11.25
CA LYS A 9 3.41 27.26 -10.30
C LYS A 9 4.70 26.44 -10.22
N MET A 10 4.72 25.25 -10.85
CA MET A 10 5.81 24.29 -10.76
C MET A 10 6.14 23.88 -9.31
N THR A 11 5.12 23.66 -8.49
CA THR A 11 5.29 23.28 -7.08
C THR A 11 4.68 21.91 -6.79
N VAL A 12 5.29 21.19 -5.86
CA VAL A 12 4.79 19.93 -5.32
C VAL A 12 4.57 20.07 -3.82
N GLU A 13 3.44 19.57 -3.34
CA GLU A 13 3.08 19.55 -1.92
C GLU A 13 2.77 18.11 -1.54
N GLN A 14 3.49 17.57 -0.56
CA GLN A 14 3.11 16.31 0.06
C GLN A 14 1.91 16.53 0.96
N ILE A 15 0.78 15.91 0.63
CA ILE A 15 -0.48 16.10 1.37
C ILE A 15 -0.79 14.92 2.29
N TRP A 16 -0.17 13.76 2.05
CA TRP A 16 -0.38 12.59 2.89
C TRP A 16 0.78 11.59 2.83
N GLU A 17 1.03 10.93 3.96
CA GLU A 17 1.99 9.84 4.11
C GLU A 17 1.54 8.90 5.23
N TYR A 18 2.00 7.65 5.12
CA TYR A 18 1.82 6.57 6.07
C TYR A 18 2.97 5.55 5.92
N GLY A 19 3.25 4.79 6.98
CA GLY A 19 4.18 3.65 6.97
C GLY A 19 5.63 3.97 7.35
N LYS A 20 6.02 5.25 7.35
CA LYS A 20 7.39 5.70 7.68
C LYS A 20 7.88 5.18 9.03
N ASP A 21 7.02 5.22 10.05
CA ASP A 21 7.38 4.88 11.43
C ASP A 21 7.06 3.42 11.80
N ARG A 22 6.60 2.59 10.84
CA ARG A 22 6.24 1.18 11.09
C ARG A 22 7.40 0.20 10.98
N GLY A 23 8.57 0.67 10.56
CA GLY A 23 9.79 -0.13 10.52
C GLY A 23 9.74 -1.34 9.57
N HIS A 24 10.60 -2.32 9.85
CA HIS A 24 10.81 -3.48 8.98
C HIS A 24 9.55 -4.32 8.75
N GLU A 25 8.72 -4.47 9.79
CA GLU A 25 7.50 -5.29 9.75
C GLU A 25 6.54 -4.84 8.67
N TRP A 26 6.47 -3.53 8.37
CA TRP A 26 5.59 -3.01 7.32
C TRP A 26 6.35 -2.67 6.03
N TYR A 27 7.67 -2.60 6.07
CA TYR A 27 8.49 -2.20 4.93
C TYR A 27 8.53 -3.27 3.84
N SER A 28 8.08 -2.91 2.64
CA SER A 28 8.17 -3.77 1.45
C SER A 28 9.30 -3.29 0.54
N PRO A 29 10.41 -4.05 0.39
CA PRO A 29 11.54 -3.66 -0.46
C PRO A 29 11.21 -3.65 -1.96
N VAL A 30 10.28 -4.49 -2.40
CA VAL A 30 9.84 -4.59 -3.80
C VAL A 30 8.33 -4.78 -3.88
N THR A 31 7.79 -4.58 -5.09
CA THR A 31 6.35 -4.68 -5.42
C THR A 31 5.50 -3.77 -4.50
N SER A 32 4.20 -4.00 -4.33
CA SER A 32 3.22 -3.14 -3.59
C SER A 32 2.31 -2.30 -4.48
N LEU A 33 1.23 -1.81 -3.88
CA LEU A 33 0.26 -0.90 -4.51
C LEU A 33 -0.21 0.17 -3.53
N THR A 34 -0.50 1.36 -4.04
CA THR A 34 -1.31 2.37 -3.34
C THR A 34 -2.23 3.00 -4.36
N GLU A 35 -3.52 3.03 -4.07
CA GLU A 35 -4.53 3.52 -5.01
C GLU A 35 -5.69 4.20 -4.26
N TYR A 36 -6.24 5.25 -4.87
CA TYR A 36 -7.40 5.96 -4.34
C TYR A 36 -8.70 5.35 -4.89
N TYR A 37 -9.67 5.14 -4.01
CA TYR A 37 -10.99 4.61 -4.33
C TYR A 37 -12.04 5.68 -3.99
N ASP A 38 -12.80 6.10 -5.01
CA ASP A 38 -13.72 7.23 -4.97
C ASP A 38 -15.04 6.91 -4.26
N ASP A 39 -15.53 5.68 -4.40
CA ASP A 39 -16.75 5.15 -3.78
C ASP A 39 -16.83 5.38 -2.26
N LYS A 40 -15.68 5.27 -1.58
CA LYS A 40 -15.55 5.48 -0.13
C LYS A 40 -14.71 6.69 0.25
N ASN A 41 -14.21 7.44 -0.73
CA ASN A 41 -13.20 8.49 -0.54
C ASN A 41 -12.03 7.98 0.34
N SER A 42 -11.38 6.93 -0.14
CA SER A 42 -10.42 6.16 0.63
C SER A 42 -9.12 5.89 -0.14
N VAL A 43 -8.06 5.56 0.60
CA VAL A 43 -6.76 5.17 0.06
C VAL A 43 -6.52 3.73 0.45
N PHE A 44 -6.42 2.86 -0.55
CA PHE A 44 -6.00 1.48 -0.39
C PHE A 44 -4.48 1.40 -0.47
N VAL A 45 -3.86 0.61 0.40
CA VAL A 45 -2.43 0.33 0.40
C VAL A 45 -2.21 -1.17 0.56
N TYR A 46 -1.33 -1.73 -0.25
CA TYR A 46 -0.87 -3.10 -0.12
C TYR A 46 0.65 -3.12 0.01
N SER A 47 1.18 -3.46 1.18
CA SER A 47 2.61 -3.65 1.42
C SER A 47 2.96 -5.12 1.18
N ALA A 48 3.46 -5.42 -0.02
CA ALA A 48 3.39 -6.76 -0.60
C ALA A 48 4.47 -7.75 -0.14
N THR A 49 5.58 -7.25 0.38
CA THR A 49 6.73 -8.06 0.83
C THR A 49 7.22 -7.63 2.20
N ALA A 50 6.29 -7.13 3.01
CA ALA A 50 6.52 -6.62 4.35
C ALA A 50 7.11 -7.70 5.28
N GLY A 51 8.04 -7.30 6.15
CA GLY A 51 8.68 -8.19 7.13
C GLY A 51 9.62 -9.27 6.56
N ALA A 52 9.87 -9.29 5.25
CA ALA A 52 10.80 -10.25 4.65
C ALA A 52 12.25 -9.80 4.73
N THR A 53 13.15 -10.74 5.03
CA THR A 53 14.58 -10.56 4.84
C THR A 53 14.88 -10.57 3.34
N TYR A 54 15.39 -9.45 2.82
CA TYR A 54 15.67 -9.26 1.40
C TYR A 54 17.15 -8.99 1.17
N ASN A 55 17.78 -9.83 0.35
CA ASN A 55 19.17 -9.68 0.00
C ASN A 55 19.33 -8.71 -1.17
N PHE A 56 19.68 -7.46 -0.87
CA PHE A 56 19.86 -6.43 -1.89
C PHE A 56 21.02 -6.68 -2.87
N LYS A 57 21.96 -7.59 -2.58
CA LYS A 57 23.04 -7.93 -3.50
C LYS A 57 22.59 -8.92 -4.57
N THR A 58 21.72 -9.86 -4.20
CA THR A 58 21.27 -10.95 -5.10
C THR A 58 19.85 -10.72 -5.64
N GLY A 59 19.06 -9.85 -4.99
CA GLY A 59 17.64 -9.67 -5.27
C GLY A 59 16.75 -10.80 -4.76
N ALA A 60 17.27 -11.67 -3.88
CA ALA A 60 16.54 -12.82 -3.37
C ALA A 60 15.87 -12.54 -2.02
N PHE A 61 14.71 -13.16 -1.80
CA PHE A 61 14.11 -13.27 -0.48
C PHE A 61 14.77 -14.41 0.31
N GLU A 62 15.19 -14.11 1.54
CA GLU A 62 15.78 -15.08 2.47
C GLU A 62 14.79 -15.52 3.55
N SER A 63 13.62 -14.86 3.64
CA SER A 63 12.48 -15.29 4.46
C SER A 63 11.15 -15.07 3.73
N ALA A 64 10.11 -15.74 4.18
CA ALA A 64 8.76 -15.47 3.71
C ALA A 64 8.29 -14.09 4.20
N PRO A 65 7.63 -13.28 3.35
CA PRO A 65 6.99 -12.04 3.77
C PRO A 65 5.66 -12.25 4.50
N ASN A 66 5.21 -11.19 5.19
CA ASN A 66 3.92 -11.08 5.85
C ASN A 66 3.19 -9.80 5.37
N PRO A 67 2.55 -9.83 4.18
CA PRO A 67 2.00 -8.63 3.55
C PRO A 67 0.90 -7.94 4.36
N PHE A 68 0.79 -6.62 4.23
CA PHE A 68 -0.28 -5.83 4.83
C PHE A 68 -1.23 -5.29 3.76
N ILE A 69 -2.53 -5.43 4.00
CA ILE A 69 -3.59 -4.68 3.32
C ILE A 69 -4.10 -3.62 4.30
N ASN A 70 -4.14 -2.37 3.84
CA ASN A 70 -4.68 -1.25 4.59
C ASN A 70 -5.69 -0.45 3.75
N GLU A 71 -6.75 0.03 4.39
CA GLU A 71 -7.68 1.02 3.80
C GLU A 71 -7.81 2.21 4.77
N PHE A 72 -7.59 3.43 4.26
CA PHE A 72 -7.65 4.68 5.01
C PHE A 72 -8.77 5.55 4.46
N LYS A 73 -9.55 6.21 5.32
CA LYS A 73 -10.30 7.39 4.87
C LYS A 73 -9.34 8.45 4.35
N TRP A 74 -9.73 9.22 3.34
CA TRP A 74 -8.88 10.26 2.77
C TRP A 74 -8.33 11.21 3.85
N GLY A 75 -7.00 11.36 3.89
CA GLY A 75 -6.29 12.21 4.86
C GLY A 75 -6.08 11.59 6.25
N ALA A 76 -6.70 10.44 6.56
CA ALA A 76 -6.58 9.80 7.87
C ALA A 76 -5.18 9.24 8.12
N LYS A 77 -4.71 9.26 9.37
CA LYS A 77 -3.40 8.71 9.77
C LYS A 77 -3.48 7.28 10.29
N GLU A 78 -4.67 6.85 10.68
CA GLU A 78 -4.95 5.49 11.14
C GLU A 78 -5.80 4.74 10.12
N PRO A 79 -5.52 3.44 9.88
CA PRO A 79 -6.29 2.63 8.96
C PRO A 79 -7.71 2.39 9.51
N SER A 80 -8.69 2.41 8.62
CA SER A 80 -10.04 1.90 8.92
C SER A 80 -10.11 0.37 8.81
N VAL A 81 -9.25 -0.21 7.97
CA VAL A 81 -9.07 -1.65 7.82
C VAL A 81 -7.57 -1.95 7.80
N GLU A 82 -7.15 -2.96 8.55
CA GLU A 82 -5.83 -3.56 8.49
C GLU A 82 -5.98 -5.09 8.49
N ILE A 83 -5.40 -5.74 7.49
CA ILE A 83 -5.33 -7.20 7.38
C ILE A 83 -3.87 -7.56 7.13
N GLN A 84 -3.33 -8.44 7.96
CA GLN A 84 -2.02 -9.03 7.75
C GLN A 84 -2.18 -10.43 7.17
N LEU A 85 -1.46 -10.69 6.08
CA LEU A 85 -1.31 -12.02 5.51
C LEU A 85 0.00 -12.60 6.03
N GLU A 86 0.00 -13.87 6.42
CA GLU A 86 1.17 -14.52 7.01
C GLU A 86 1.83 -15.47 6.02
N SER A 87 3.16 -15.45 5.94
CA SER A 87 3.98 -16.40 5.18
C SER A 87 3.58 -16.54 3.70
N THR A 88 3.33 -15.41 3.03
CA THR A 88 2.95 -15.38 1.61
C THR A 88 3.63 -14.23 0.89
N SER A 89 3.92 -14.40 -0.40
CA SER A 89 4.37 -13.33 -1.27
C SER A 89 3.23 -12.75 -2.08
N GLY A 90 3.35 -11.48 -2.45
CA GLY A 90 2.43 -10.86 -3.39
C GLY A 90 3.13 -9.87 -4.30
N TYR A 91 2.43 -9.51 -5.37
CA TYR A 91 2.84 -8.46 -6.29
C TYR A 91 1.99 -7.21 -6.04
N GLN A 92 0.67 -7.36 -6.22
CA GLN A 92 -0.34 -6.34 -6.01
C GLN A 92 -1.60 -6.99 -5.42
N ALA A 93 -2.46 -6.17 -4.82
CA ALA A 93 -3.80 -6.56 -4.40
C ALA A 93 -4.73 -5.39 -4.71
N MET A 94 -5.98 -5.67 -5.05
CA MET A 94 -7.01 -4.65 -5.27
C MET A 94 -8.32 -5.10 -4.63
N PRO A 95 -9.10 -4.20 -4.02
CA PRO A 95 -10.47 -4.50 -3.65
C PRO A 95 -11.31 -4.80 -4.90
N VAL A 96 -12.16 -5.82 -4.81
CA VAL A 96 -13.04 -6.24 -5.92
C VAL A 96 -14.47 -5.79 -5.64
N ASP A 97 -15.07 -5.10 -6.60
CA ASP A 97 -16.50 -4.76 -6.59
C ASP A 97 -17.30 -5.84 -7.33
N LEU A 98 -18.10 -6.61 -6.57
CA LEU A 98 -18.90 -7.72 -7.11
C LEU A 98 -20.01 -7.25 -8.04
N LYS A 99 -20.56 -6.04 -7.86
CA LYS A 99 -21.61 -5.52 -8.77
C LYS A 99 -21.02 -5.24 -10.14
N LYS A 100 -19.83 -4.62 -10.17
CA LYS A 100 -19.07 -4.38 -11.40
C LYS A 100 -18.62 -5.69 -12.04
N ALA A 101 -18.21 -6.69 -11.25
CA ALA A 101 -17.73 -7.96 -11.76
C ALA A 101 -18.80 -8.76 -12.51
N PHE A 102 -20.08 -8.65 -12.14
CA PHE A 102 -21.16 -9.47 -12.70
C PHE A 102 -22.22 -8.67 -13.48
N GLY A 103 -21.94 -7.40 -13.83
CA GLY A 103 -22.77 -6.60 -14.73
C GLY A 103 -24.13 -6.21 -14.15
N GLY A 104 -24.17 -5.86 -12.86
CA GLY A 104 -25.39 -5.41 -12.18
C GLY A 104 -26.05 -4.18 -12.80
#